data_AF-A0A1J5DZ09-F1
#
_entry.id   AF-A0A1J5DZ09-F1
#
_cell.length_a   1.000
_cell.length_b   1.000
_cell.length_c   1.000
_cell.angle_alpha   90.00
_cell.angle_beta   90.00
_cell.angle_gamma   90.00
#
_symmetry.space_group_name_H-M   'P 1'
#
loop_
_entity.id
_entity.type
_entity.pdbx_description
1 polymer ?
#
loop_
_entity_poly.entity_id
_entity_poly.type
_entity_poly.pdbx_seq_one_letter_code
_entity_poly.pdbx_strand_id
1 'polypeptide(L)'
;MKKLLWVIIVFMIIGGIYTLYHLSEKHEDKKKQIVLKKIYLEVEKYSREIEAVCKKTDSLEEINKLIQHRILWIATIGKPAAPVLIKEFRNKKKGIIFRIVMAELLAMTMNPEVVPEVIKVANDPIELMKIRIAAVVVLGKINDESAVLALEEMLNKEVLEIQMPAAYSLGEIRSEEAIDILNEKLLKGCSSVLEKEIKIAIAKKGTVNKDKGPWWPGKEKK
;
A
#
# COMPACT_ATOMS: atom_id res chain seq x y z
N MET A 1 21.81 10.66 -24.85
CA MET A 1 22.73 11.15 -23.80
C MET A 1 22.02 11.91 -22.67
N LYS A 2 21.22 12.97 -22.92
CA LYS A 2 20.54 13.74 -21.85
C LYS A 2 19.63 12.93 -20.90
N LYS A 3 18.87 11.95 -21.42
CA LYS A 3 18.03 11.04 -20.58
C LYS A 3 18.86 10.14 -19.66
N LEU A 4 19.97 9.60 -20.16
CA LEU A 4 20.84 8.69 -19.40
C LEU A 4 21.58 9.44 -18.29
N LEU A 5 22.07 10.65 -18.59
CA LEU A 5 22.72 11.53 -17.62
C LEU A 5 21.75 11.97 -16.52
N TRP A 6 20.50 12.30 -16.87
CA TRP A 6 19.45 12.63 -15.90
C TRP A 6 19.11 11.44 -15.00
N VAL A 7 19.01 10.22 -15.55
CA VAL A 7 18.81 9.00 -14.77
C VAL A 7 19.97 8.77 -13.80
N ILE A 8 21.22 8.90 -14.24
CA ILE A 8 22.40 8.72 -13.37
C ILE A 8 22.45 9.77 -12.25
N ILE A 9 22.17 11.03 -12.55
CA ILE A 9 22.13 12.11 -11.54
C ILE A 9 21.01 11.86 -10.52
N VAL A 10 19.82 11.46 -10.99
CA VAL A 10 18.69 11.11 -10.12
C VAL A 10 19.05 9.91 -9.24
N PHE A 11 19.69 8.86 -9.79
CA PHE A 11 20.17 7.72 -9.00
C PHE A 11 21.25 8.10 -7.97
N MET A 12 22.16 9.02 -8.31
CA MET A 12 23.17 9.51 -7.37
C MET A 12 22.57 10.37 -6.26
N ILE A 13 21.55 11.17 -6.57
CA ILE A 13 20.82 11.97 -5.57
C ILE A 13 19.95 11.06 -4.68
N ILE A 14 19.28 10.06 -5.25
CA ILE A 14 18.47 9.06 -4.53
C ILE A 14 19.36 8.22 -3.61
N GLY A 15 20.43 7.64 -4.16
CA GLY A 15 21.42 6.89 -3.39
C GLY A 15 22.06 7.75 -2.31
N GLY A 16 22.31 9.03 -2.61
CA GLY A 16 22.77 10.02 -1.64
C GLY A 16 21.79 10.26 -0.51
N ILE A 17 20.50 10.49 -0.79
CA ILE A 17 19.46 10.71 0.23
C ILE A 17 19.24 9.46 1.09
N TYR A 18 19.19 8.28 0.47
CA TYR A 18 19.05 6.99 1.16
C TYR A 18 20.26 6.70 2.07
N THR A 19 21.47 6.88 1.54
CA THR A 19 22.72 6.68 2.29
C THR A 19 22.85 7.71 3.40
N LEU A 20 22.48 8.98 3.15
CA LEU A 20 22.47 10.04 4.17
C LEU A 20 21.41 9.82 5.24
N TYR A 21 20.24 9.26 4.90
CA TYR A 21 19.21 8.90 5.89
C TYR A 21 19.72 7.81 6.84
N HIS A 22 20.26 6.71 6.32
CA HIS A 22 20.82 5.64 7.16
C HIS A 22 22.12 6.04 7.89
N LEU A 23 22.94 6.92 7.30
CA LEU A 23 24.08 7.53 8.01
C LEU A 23 23.60 8.46 9.13
N SER A 24 22.47 9.15 8.94
CA SER A 24 21.88 10.01 9.98
C SER A 24 21.23 9.22 11.11
N GLU A 25 20.86 7.95 10.92
CA GLU A 25 20.42 7.09 12.03
C GLU A 25 21.52 6.84 13.07
N LYS A 26 22.80 7.03 12.69
CA LYS A 26 23.96 6.87 13.59
C LYS A 26 24.43 8.17 14.26
N HIS A 27 23.80 9.33 13.99
CA HIS A 27 24.27 10.65 14.44
C HIS A 27 23.11 11.60 14.88
N GLU A 28 23.44 12.70 15.57
CA GLU A 28 22.52 13.71 16.18
C GLU A 28 21.18 13.98 15.45
N ASP A 29 20.09 14.03 16.22
CA ASP A 29 18.69 14.26 15.79
C ASP A 29 18.49 15.43 14.83
N LYS A 30 19.29 16.50 14.94
CA LYS A 30 19.17 17.70 14.09
C LYS A 30 19.46 17.41 12.62
N LYS A 31 20.46 16.57 12.31
CA LYS A 31 20.79 16.22 10.90
C LYS A 31 19.71 15.33 10.29
N LYS A 32 19.20 14.38 11.07
CA LYS A 32 18.07 13.51 10.69
C LYS A 32 16.81 14.33 10.37
N GLN A 33 16.47 15.33 11.20
CA GLN A 33 15.34 16.22 10.97
C GLN A 33 15.46 17.02 9.67
N ILE A 34 16.66 17.51 9.33
CA ILE A 34 16.89 18.24 8.08
C ILE A 34 16.67 17.33 6.87
N VAL A 35 17.19 16.10 6.91
CA VAL A 35 17.02 15.12 5.83
C VAL A 35 15.55 14.73 5.68
N LEU A 36 14.86 14.44 6.79
CA LEU A 36 13.42 14.15 6.80
C LEU A 36 12.59 15.29 6.21
N LYS A 37 12.90 16.54 6.58
CA LYS A 37 12.20 17.71 6.02
C LYS A 37 12.36 17.79 4.50
N LYS A 38 13.54 17.50 3.96
CA LYS A 38 13.76 17.45 2.51
C LYS A 38 12.97 16.31 1.85
N ILE A 39 12.98 15.12 2.46
CA ILE A 39 12.18 13.98 1.97
C ILE A 39 10.70 14.35 1.92
N TYR A 40 10.16 14.93 3.00
CA TYR A 40 8.74 15.30 3.06
C TYR A 40 8.36 16.30 1.98
N LEU A 41 9.18 17.34 1.77
CA LEU A 41 8.94 18.32 0.71
C LEU A 41 8.90 17.70 -0.69
N GLU A 42 9.81 16.76 -0.98
CA GLU A 42 9.82 16.06 -2.26
C GLU A 42 8.64 15.08 -2.41
N VAL A 43 8.29 14.33 -1.35
CA VAL A 43 7.11 13.45 -1.37
C VAL A 43 5.83 14.28 -1.58
N GLU A 44 5.66 15.40 -0.88
CA GLU A 44 4.51 16.30 -1.04
C GLU A 44 4.44 16.92 -2.44
N LYS A 45 5.60 17.29 -3.01
CA LYS A 45 5.68 17.76 -4.40
C LYS A 45 5.20 16.67 -5.37
N TYR A 46 5.65 15.43 -5.19
CA TYR A 46 5.21 14.33 -6.05
C TYR A 46 3.74 13.97 -5.85
N SER A 47 3.23 13.99 -4.62
CA SER A 47 1.80 13.80 -4.37
C SER A 47 0.97 14.84 -5.11
N ARG A 48 1.37 16.12 -5.11
CA ARG A 48 0.67 17.16 -5.89
C ARG A 48 0.69 16.90 -7.40
N GLU A 49 1.82 16.44 -7.93
CA GLU A 49 1.96 16.12 -9.35
C GLU A 49 1.10 14.90 -9.73
N ILE A 50 1.06 13.85 -8.90
CA ILE A 50 0.19 12.68 -9.09
C ILE A 50 -1.27 13.11 -9.04
N GLU A 51 -1.67 13.95 -8.07
CA GLU A 51 -3.03 14.48 -7.97
C GLU A 51 -3.44 15.25 -9.25
N ALA A 52 -2.53 16.07 -9.79
CA ALA A 52 -2.79 16.82 -11.02
C ALA A 52 -2.99 15.89 -12.23
N VAL A 53 -2.31 14.74 -12.27
CA VAL A 53 -2.51 13.73 -13.32
C VAL A 53 -3.84 13.01 -13.12
N CYS A 54 -4.15 12.57 -11.91
CA CYS A 54 -5.42 11.90 -11.59
C CYS A 54 -6.65 12.79 -11.84
N LYS A 55 -6.49 14.12 -11.92
CA LYS A 55 -7.56 15.06 -12.31
C LYS A 55 -7.77 15.18 -13.82
N LYS A 56 -6.77 14.80 -14.62
CA LYS A 56 -6.78 14.97 -16.09
C LYS A 56 -7.25 13.73 -16.83
N THR A 57 -7.08 12.57 -16.24
CA THR A 57 -7.39 11.30 -16.89
C THR A 57 -7.81 10.26 -15.85
N ASP A 58 -8.83 9.48 -16.21
CA ASP A 58 -9.24 8.27 -15.49
C ASP A 58 -8.53 7.02 -16.04
N SER A 59 -7.71 7.17 -17.09
CA SER A 59 -6.96 6.06 -17.69
C SER A 59 -5.86 5.58 -16.74
N LEU A 60 -6.10 4.42 -16.11
CA LEU A 60 -5.11 3.75 -15.28
C LEU A 60 -3.81 3.46 -16.03
N GLU A 61 -3.86 3.25 -17.34
CA GLU A 61 -2.66 3.00 -18.14
C GLU A 61 -1.80 4.26 -18.29
N GLU A 62 -2.42 5.42 -18.50
CA GLU A 62 -1.73 6.71 -18.55
C GLU A 62 -1.18 7.11 -17.18
N ILE A 63 -2.00 6.93 -16.13
CA ILE A 63 -1.58 7.15 -14.75
C ILE A 63 -0.36 6.27 -14.46
N ASN A 64 -0.45 4.95 -14.71
CA ASN A 64 0.63 4.01 -14.47
C ASN A 64 1.91 4.40 -15.20
N LYS A 65 1.86 4.65 -16.52
CA LYS A 65 3.03 5.07 -17.31
C LYS A 65 3.73 6.31 -16.74
N LEU A 66 2.96 7.29 -16.25
CA LEU A 66 3.49 8.54 -15.71
C LEU A 66 3.98 8.43 -14.26
N ILE A 67 3.42 7.51 -13.47
CA ILE A 67 3.82 7.30 -12.08
C ILE A 67 4.91 6.23 -11.91
N GLN A 68 5.25 5.41 -12.92
CA GLN A 68 6.25 4.32 -12.75
C GLN A 68 7.61 4.80 -12.21
N HIS A 69 8.16 5.89 -12.75
CA HIS A 69 9.41 6.45 -12.25
C HIS A 69 9.30 7.02 -10.83
N ARG A 70 8.08 7.41 -10.41
CA ARG A 70 7.78 7.98 -9.10
C ARG A 70 7.55 6.89 -8.05
N ILE A 71 6.90 5.80 -8.45
CA ILE A 71 6.80 4.55 -7.70
C ILE A 71 8.20 4.07 -7.34
N LEU A 72 9.12 4.02 -8.31
CA LEU A 72 10.50 3.61 -8.06
C LEU A 72 11.19 4.54 -7.06
N TRP A 73 11.01 5.86 -7.19
CA TRP A 73 11.58 6.81 -6.23
C TRP A 73 11.03 6.63 -4.81
N ILE A 74 9.72 6.47 -4.64
CA ILE A 74 9.11 6.24 -3.32
C ILE A 74 9.57 4.90 -2.73
N ALA A 75 9.65 3.85 -3.55
CA ALA A 75 10.19 2.55 -3.14
C ALA A 75 11.66 2.66 -2.69
N THR A 76 12.47 3.53 -3.30
CA THR A 76 13.84 3.77 -2.84
C THR A 76 13.94 4.54 -1.53
N ILE A 77 12.95 5.37 -1.21
CA ILE A 77 12.92 6.07 0.09
C ILE A 77 12.43 5.12 1.18
N GLY A 78 11.37 4.36 0.92
CA GLY A 78 10.79 3.42 1.87
C GLY A 78 10.10 4.12 3.04
N LYS A 79 10.38 3.65 4.27
CA LYS A 79 9.68 4.05 5.51
C LYS A 79 9.54 5.56 5.74
N PRO A 80 10.53 6.42 5.45
CA PRO A 80 10.42 7.87 5.65
C PRO A 80 9.31 8.54 4.82
N ALA A 81 8.88 7.94 3.71
CA ALA A 81 7.78 8.50 2.92
C ALA A 81 6.39 8.24 3.54
N ALA A 82 6.28 7.21 4.40
CA ALA A 82 5.01 6.71 4.90
C ALA A 82 4.14 7.77 5.61
N PRO A 83 4.68 8.68 6.45
CA PRO A 83 3.87 9.70 7.14
C PRO A 83 3.15 10.67 6.19
N VAL A 84 3.78 11.03 5.07
CA VAL A 84 3.16 11.90 4.06
C VAL A 84 2.10 11.12 3.28
N LEU A 85 2.39 9.86 2.92
CA LEU A 85 1.49 9.02 2.13
C LEU A 85 0.21 8.66 2.90
N ILE A 86 0.29 8.30 4.19
CA ILE A 86 -0.90 8.01 5.01
C ILE A 86 -1.77 9.25 5.21
N LYS A 87 -1.15 10.44 5.34
CA LYS A 87 -1.87 11.72 5.44
C LYS A 87 -2.68 12.00 4.17
N GLU A 88 -2.13 11.73 2.99
CA GLU A 88 -2.86 11.91 1.73
C GLU A 88 -3.88 10.79 1.47
N PHE A 89 -3.58 9.55 1.85
CA PHE A 89 -4.51 8.41 1.74
C PHE A 89 -5.80 8.63 2.54
N ARG A 90 -5.70 9.13 3.78
CA ARG A 90 -6.87 9.41 4.64
C ARG A 90 -7.62 10.69 4.26
N ASN A 91 -7.11 11.48 3.31
CA ASN A 91 -7.68 12.77 2.99
C ASN A 91 -8.95 12.63 2.14
N LYS A 92 -10.11 12.59 2.80
CA LYS A 92 -11.43 12.46 2.16
C LYS A 92 -11.78 13.56 1.15
N LYS A 93 -11.04 14.69 1.13
CA LYS A 93 -11.21 15.76 0.13
C LYS A 93 -10.55 15.44 -1.21
N LYS A 94 -9.69 14.42 -1.27
CA LYS A 94 -8.96 14.02 -2.47
C LYS A 94 -9.77 13.02 -3.29
N GLY A 95 -9.54 13.03 -4.60
CA GLY A 95 -10.18 12.09 -5.52
C GLY A 95 -9.84 10.64 -5.21
N ILE A 96 -10.79 9.73 -5.46
CA ILE A 96 -10.69 8.30 -5.13
C ILE A 96 -9.44 7.68 -5.75
N ILE A 97 -9.20 7.90 -7.05
CA ILE A 97 -8.06 7.33 -7.78
C ILE A 97 -6.74 7.77 -7.13
N PHE A 98 -6.61 9.06 -6.82
CA PHE A 98 -5.42 9.59 -6.14
C PHE A 98 -5.18 8.91 -4.78
N ARG A 99 -6.23 8.81 -3.96
CA ARG A 99 -6.13 8.18 -2.63
C ARG A 99 -5.68 6.73 -2.76
N ILE A 100 -6.20 5.99 -3.74
CA ILE A 100 -5.78 4.60 -3.92
C ILE A 100 -4.32 4.50 -4.40
N VAL A 101 -3.86 5.40 -5.28
CA VAL A 101 -2.42 5.47 -5.62
C VAL A 101 -1.58 5.74 -4.37
N MET A 102 -2.02 6.61 -3.46
CA MET A 102 -1.32 6.84 -2.19
C MET A 102 -1.30 5.57 -1.31
N ALA A 103 -2.37 4.78 -1.32
CA ALA A 103 -2.43 3.50 -0.62
C ALA A 103 -1.40 2.50 -1.19
N GLU A 104 -1.31 2.38 -2.52
CA GLU A 104 -0.32 1.50 -3.17
C GLU A 104 1.12 1.91 -2.84
N LEU A 105 1.41 3.21 -2.90
CA LEU A 105 2.71 3.77 -2.53
C LEU A 105 3.01 3.55 -1.04
N LEU A 106 2.02 3.69 -0.17
CA LEU A 106 2.14 3.45 1.26
C LEU A 106 2.53 1.99 1.54
N ALA A 107 1.88 1.03 0.87
CA ALA A 107 2.21 -0.39 0.98
C ALA A 107 3.68 -0.67 0.59
N MET A 108 4.20 0.00 -0.44
CA MET A 108 5.60 -0.16 -0.87
C MET A 108 6.62 0.35 0.15
N THR A 109 6.20 1.20 1.11
CA THR A 109 7.10 1.65 2.18
C THR A 109 7.41 0.57 3.20
N MET A 110 6.55 -0.48 3.28
CA MET A 110 6.63 -1.55 4.29
C MET A 110 6.84 -1.00 5.71
N ASN A 111 6.21 0.15 6.02
CA ASN A 111 6.35 0.80 7.32
C ASN A 111 5.23 0.35 8.26
N PRO A 112 5.53 -0.46 9.30
CA PRO A 112 4.51 -0.91 10.24
C PRO A 112 3.94 0.22 11.09
N GLU A 113 4.64 1.35 11.25
CA GLU A 113 4.16 2.49 12.04
C GLU A 113 2.83 3.08 11.52
N VAL A 114 2.48 2.84 10.25
CA VAL A 114 1.22 3.31 9.66
C VAL A 114 0.06 2.34 9.84
N VAL A 115 0.29 1.10 10.28
CA VAL A 115 -0.74 0.07 10.45
C VAL A 115 -1.94 0.56 11.27
N PRO A 116 -1.76 1.22 12.43
CA PRO A 116 -2.91 1.71 13.21
C PRO A 116 -3.77 2.72 12.46
N GLU A 117 -3.16 3.60 11.66
CA GLU A 117 -3.91 4.58 10.86
C GLU A 117 -4.61 3.93 9.67
N VAL A 118 -3.99 2.91 9.04
CA VAL A 118 -4.61 2.15 7.95
C VAL A 118 -5.81 1.33 8.46
N ILE A 119 -5.71 0.73 9.65
CA ILE A 119 -6.85 0.04 10.30
C ILE A 119 -8.03 1.00 10.51
N LYS A 120 -7.76 2.25 10.96
CA LYS A 120 -8.82 3.27 11.09
C LYS A 120 -9.53 3.54 9.77
N VAL A 121 -8.81 3.59 8.65
CA VAL A 121 -9.42 3.78 7.32
C VAL A 121 -10.24 2.56 6.90
N ALA A 122 -9.75 1.35 7.16
CA ALA A 122 -10.46 0.11 6.85
C ALA A 122 -11.77 -0.04 7.64
N ASN A 123 -11.77 0.38 8.91
CA ASN A 123 -12.92 0.30 9.81
C ASN A 123 -13.86 1.53 9.78
N ASP A 124 -13.58 2.54 8.96
CA ASP A 124 -14.43 3.74 8.89
C ASP A 124 -15.73 3.44 8.12
N PRO A 125 -16.91 3.46 8.77
CA PRO A 125 -18.17 3.09 8.14
C PRO A 125 -18.67 4.14 7.13
N ILE A 126 -18.15 5.38 7.20
CA ILE A 126 -18.50 6.48 6.27
C ILE A 126 -17.55 6.48 5.07
N GLU A 127 -16.44 5.74 5.14
CA GLU A 127 -15.47 5.68 4.06
C GLU A 127 -15.99 4.89 2.87
N LEU A 128 -15.55 5.31 1.67
CA LEU A 128 -15.94 4.65 0.44
C LEU A 128 -15.46 3.20 0.42
N MET A 129 -16.32 2.27 0.00
CA MET A 129 -16.00 0.83 -0.05
C MET A 129 -14.66 0.57 -0.77
N LYS A 130 -14.41 1.24 -1.91
CA LYS A 130 -13.14 1.12 -2.66
C LYS A 130 -11.91 1.52 -1.83
N ILE A 131 -12.04 2.51 -0.95
CA ILE A 131 -10.96 2.98 -0.07
C ILE A 131 -10.78 2.04 1.12
N ARG A 132 -11.88 1.55 1.72
CA ARG A 132 -11.82 0.54 2.78
C ARG A 132 -11.09 -0.71 2.29
N ILE A 133 -11.49 -1.23 1.12
CA ILE A 133 -10.82 -2.37 0.49
C ILE A 133 -9.33 -2.07 0.25
N ALA A 134 -8.99 -0.89 -0.29
CA ALA A 134 -7.59 -0.51 -0.48
C ALA A 134 -6.80 -0.53 0.84
N ALA A 135 -7.38 -0.03 1.93
CA ALA A 135 -6.77 -0.08 3.26
C ALA A 135 -6.51 -1.53 3.70
N VAL A 136 -7.51 -2.42 3.56
CA VAL A 136 -7.35 -3.85 3.91
C VAL A 136 -6.20 -4.49 3.15
N VAL A 137 -6.06 -4.19 1.86
CA VAL A 137 -4.95 -4.76 1.07
C VAL A 137 -3.60 -4.12 1.40
N VAL A 138 -3.58 -2.83 1.76
CA VAL A 138 -2.36 -2.19 2.27
C VAL A 138 -1.86 -2.91 3.52
N LEU A 139 -2.74 -3.30 4.45
CA LEU A 139 -2.36 -4.05 5.65
C LEU A 139 -1.63 -5.36 5.30
N GLY A 140 -2.16 -6.14 4.36
CA GLY A 140 -1.50 -7.37 3.91
C GLY A 140 -0.16 -7.12 3.24
N LYS A 141 -0.07 -6.08 2.41
CA LYS A 141 1.17 -5.74 1.68
C LYS A 141 2.26 -5.11 2.53
N ILE A 142 1.91 -4.41 3.62
CA ILE A 142 2.88 -3.97 4.62
C ILE A 142 3.55 -5.19 5.28
N ASN A 143 2.83 -6.31 5.34
CA ASN A 143 3.34 -7.60 5.82
C ASN A 143 3.81 -7.52 7.28
N ASP A 144 2.98 -6.92 8.12
CA ASP A 144 3.24 -6.76 9.56
C ASP A 144 2.17 -7.46 10.38
N GLU A 145 2.61 -8.25 11.36
CA GLU A 145 1.75 -9.12 12.17
C GLU A 145 0.78 -8.33 13.08
N SER A 146 1.08 -7.05 13.39
CA SER A 146 0.17 -6.22 14.19
C SER A 146 -1.19 -5.97 13.51
N ALA A 147 -1.30 -6.25 12.20
CA ALA A 147 -2.56 -6.17 11.47
C ALA A 147 -3.43 -7.43 11.58
N VAL A 148 -2.91 -8.56 12.07
CA VAL A 148 -3.57 -9.88 12.01
C VAL A 148 -4.92 -9.88 12.72
N LEU A 149 -4.99 -9.40 13.97
CA LEU A 149 -6.23 -9.33 14.74
C LEU A 149 -7.31 -8.46 14.06
N ALA A 150 -6.90 -7.34 13.47
CA ALA A 150 -7.84 -6.47 12.76
C ALA A 150 -8.36 -7.12 11.47
N LEU A 151 -7.49 -7.85 10.75
CA LEU A 151 -7.87 -8.58 9.55
C LEU A 151 -8.75 -9.80 9.87
N GLU A 152 -8.53 -10.47 10.99
CA GLU A 152 -9.43 -11.52 11.50
C GLU A 152 -10.83 -10.95 11.75
N GLU A 153 -10.93 -9.80 12.42
CA GLU A 153 -12.21 -9.17 12.69
C GLU A 153 -12.95 -8.84 11.39
N MET A 154 -12.25 -8.30 10.40
CA MET A 154 -12.80 -8.02 9.06
C MET A 154 -13.22 -9.31 8.33
N LEU A 155 -12.44 -10.38 8.42
CA LEU A 155 -12.78 -11.68 7.85
C LEU A 155 -14.07 -12.27 8.45
N ASN A 156 -14.37 -11.94 9.71
CA ASN A 156 -15.46 -12.54 10.46
C ASN A 156 -16.74 -11.71 10.53
N LYS A 157 -16.63 -10.38 10.58
CA LYS A 157 -17.78 -9.50 10.89
C LYS A 157 -18.22 -8.61 9.74
N GLU A 158 -17.41 -8.45 8.69
CA GLU A 158 -17.74 -7.56 7.57
C GLU A 158 -18.47 -8.26 6.43
N VAL A 159 -18.90 -7.47 5.44
CA VAL A 159 -19.49 -7.94 4.18
C VAL A 159 -18.45 -8.64 3.30
N LEU A 160 -18.93 -9.45 2.35
CA LEU A 160 -18.08 -10.29 1.49
C LEU A 160 -17.00 -9.47 0.74
N GLU A 161 -17.32 -8.25 0.34
CA GLU A 161 -16.43 -7.31 -0.34
C GLU A 161 -15.19 -6.93 0.49
N ILE A 162 -15.26 -7.03 1.82
CA ILE A 162 -14.16 -6.79 2.75
C ILE A 162 -13.55 -8.11 3.24
N GLN A 163 -14.37 -9.15 3.45
CA GLN A 163 -13.90 -10.48 3.85
C GLN A 163 -12.90 -11.06 2.85
N MET A 164 -13.15 -10.91 1.55
CA MET A 164 -12.24 -11.41 0.50
C MET A 164 -10.84 -10.73 0.57
N PRO A 165 -10.73 -9.39 0.55
CA PRO A 165 -9.47 -8.70 0.81
C PRO A 165 -8.82 -9.05 2.15
N ALA A 166 -9.60 -9.30 3.20
CA ALA A 166 -9.06 -9.67 4.51
C ALA A 166 -8.40 -11.06 4.46
N ALA A 167 -9.08 -12.05 3.84
CA ALA A 167 -8.51 -13.37 3.61
C ALA A 167 -7.24 -13.30 2.76
N TYR A 168 -7.28 -12.50 1.68
CA TYR A 168 -6.11 -12.23 0.85
C TYR A 168 -4.94 -11.66 1.67
N SER A 169 -5.20 -10.62 2.46
CA SER A 169 -4.18 -9.93 3.26
C SER A 169 -3.56 -10.82 4.34
N LEU A 170 -4.37 -11.64 5.01
CA LEU A 170 -3.87 -12.66 5.95
C LEU A 170 -2.93 -13.65 5.24
N GLY A 171 -3.29 -14.08 4.03
CA GLY A 171 -2.44 -14.92 3.18
C GLY A 171 -1.21 -14.22 2.58
N GLU A 172 -1.13 -12.90 2.62
CA GLU A 172 0.09 -12.15 2.30
C GLU A 172 1.01 -12.09 3.53
N ILE A 173 0.46 -11.82 4.73
CA ILE A 173 1.21 -11.77 6.00
C ILE A 173 1.87 -13.13 6.32
N ARG A 174 1.11 -14.22 6.22
CA ARG A 174 1.60 -15.61 6.39
C ARG A 174 2.32 -15.90 7.70
N SER A 175 2.00 -15.18 8.77
CA SER A 175 2.36 -15.64 10.11
C SER A 175 1.60 -16.93 10.43
N GLU A 176 2.10 -17.71 11.37
CA GLU A 176 1.43 -18.92 11.85
C GLU A 176 -0.01 -18.59 12.29
N GLU A 177 -0.16 -17.52 13.08
CA GLU A 177 -1.46 -16.99 13.50
C GLU A 177 -2.38 -16.66 12.33
N ALA A 178 -1.89 -16.00 11.27
CA ALA A 178 -2.69 -15.66 10.11
C ALA A 178 -3.19 -16.91 9.35
N ILE A 179 -2.35 -17.95 9.25
CA ILE A 179 -2.73 -19.22 8.62
C ILE A 179 -3.74 -19.99 9.49
N ASP A 180 -3.57 -19.98 10.81
CA ASP A 180 -4.50 -20.61 11.75
C ASP A 180 -5.89 -19.97 11.69
N ILE A 181 -5.96 -18.64 11.65
CA ILE A 181 -7.21 -17.90 11.46
C ILE A 181 -7.92 -18.31 10.16
N LEU A 182 -7.17 -18.43 9.06
CA LEU A 182 -7.73 -18.85 7.77
C LEU A 182 -8.26 -20.30 7.81
N ASN A 183 -7.52 -21.22 8.45
CA ASN A 183 -7.95 -22.60 8.63
C ASN A 183 -9.20 -22.69 9.53
N GLU A 184 -9.23 -21.94 10.63
CA GLU A 184 -10.39 -21.89 11.52
C GLU A 184 -11.63 -21.35 10.78
N LYS A 185 -11.46 -20.35 9.92
CA LYS A 185 -12.55 -19.82 9.08
C LYS A 185 -13.11 -20.88 8.12
N LEU A 186 -12.27 -21.74 7.55
CA LEU A 186 -12.72 -22.87 6.73
C LEU A 186 -13.50 -23.89 7.56
N LEU A 187 -13.03 -24.21 8.77
CA LEU A 187 -13.64 -25.20 9.66
C LEU A 187 -15.02 -24.76 10.16
N LYS A 188 -15.19 -23.48 10.49
CA LYS A 188 -16.49 -22.91 10.92
C LYS A 188 -17.52 -22.83 9.79
N GLY A 189 -17.10 -23.03 8.54
CA GLY A 189 -17.91 -22.87 7.35
C GLY A 189 -17.97 -21.41 6.89
N CYS A 190 -17.89 -21.22 5.57
CA CYS A 190 -18.01 -19.91 4.93
C CYS A 190 -18.69 -20.05 3.56
N SER A 191 -19.01 -18.93 2.91
CA SER A 191 -19.59 -18.97 1.56
C SER A 191 -18.62 -19.62 0.57
N SER A 192 -19.13 -20.29 -0.47
CA SER A 192 -18.29 -20.97 -1.48
C SER A 192 -17.29 -20.02 -2.16
N VAL A 193 -17.66 -18.75 -2.29
CA VAL A 193 -16.78 -17.69 -2.82
C VAL A 193 -15.63 -17.41 -1.87
N LEU A 194 -15.92 -17.20 -0.57
CA LEU A 194 -14.89 -16.93 0.44
C LEU A 194 -14.01 -18.15 0.69
N GLU A 195 -14.59 -19.35 0.70
CA GLU A 195 -13.85 -20.61 0.86
C GLU A 195 -12.78 -20.77 -0.22
N LYS A 196 -13.10 -20.46 -1.47
CA LYS A 196 -12.15 -20.48 -2.59
C LYS A 196 -11.03 -19.48 -2.39
N GLU A 197 -11.34 -18.26 -1.96
CA GLU A 197 -10.34 -17.22 -1.71
C GLU A 197 -9.39 -17.62 -0.56
N ILE A 198 -9.93 -18.14 0.55
CA ILE A 198 -9.13 -18.61 1.68
C ILE A 198 -8.20 -19.75 1.25
N LYS A 199 -8.71 -20.72 0.46
CA LYS A 199 -7.87 -21.79 -0.09
C LYS A 199 -6.76 -21.24 -0.98
N ILE A 200 -7.02 -20.22 -1.80
CA ILE A 200 -6.00 -19.55 -2.61
C ILE A 200 -4.96 -18.85 -1.72
N ALA A 201 -5.42 -18.12 -0.70
CA ALA A 201 -4.57 -17.40 0.25
C ALA A 201 -3.61 -18.34 0.98
N ILE A 202 -4.09 -19.50 1.44
CA ILE A 202 -3.27 -20.56 2.06
C ILE A 202 -2.36 -21.24 1.03
N ALA A 203 -2.89 -21.58 -0.16
CA ALA A 203 -2.16 -22.34 -1.18
C ALA A 203 -1.03 -21.55 -1.86
N LYS A 204 -0.91 -20.24 -1.59
CA LYS A 204 0.00 -19.30 -2.26
C LYS A 204 1.49 -19.54 -1.95
N LYS A 205 1.95 -20.80 -1.93
CA LYS A 205 3.35 -21.20 -2.08
C LYS A 205 3.75 -21.09 -3.55
N GLY A 206 4.15 -19.90 -4.00
CA GLY A 206 5.10 -19.77 -5.11
C GLY A 206 4.63 -19.39 -6.53
N THR A 207 3.47 -18.78 -6.78
CA THR A 207 3.19 -18.20 -8.13
C THR A 207 2.54 -16.81 -8.06
N VAL A 208 3.36 -15.77 -8.24
CA VAL A 208 2.87 -14.40 -8.46
C VAL A 208 2.46 -14.29 -9.93
N ASN A 209 1.15 -14.26 -10.21
CA ASN A 209 0.68 -13.75 -11.50
C ASN A 209 0.71 -12.22 -11.44
N LYS A 210 1.83 -11.63 -11.88
CA LYS A 210 2.12 -10.18 -11.81
C LYS A 210 1.20 -9.32 -12.68
N ASP A 211 0.37 -9.92 -13.54
CA ASP A 211 -0.39 -9.19 -14.56
C ASP A 211 -1.82 -8.82 -14.14
N LYS A 212 -2.28 -9.26 -12.97
CA LYS A 212 -3.61 -8.92 -12.43
C LYS A 212 -3.54 -8.76 -10.92
N GLY A 213 -3.49 -7.52 -10.43
CA GLY A 213 -3.81 -7.25 -9.03
C GLY A 213 -5.20 -7.82 -8.72
N PRO A 214 -5.37 -8.69 -7.72
CA PRO A 214 -6.54 -9.57 -7.65
C PRO A 214 -7.88 -8.87 -7.33
N TRP A 215 -7.89 -7.61 -6.86
CA TRP A 215 -9.11 -6.99 -6.34
C TRP A 215 -9.57 -5.71 -7.03
N TRP A 216 -8.86 -5.18 -8.05
CA TRP A 216 -9.26 -3.90 -8.63
C TRP A 216 -10.58 -4.02 -9.41
N PRO A 217 -11.67 -3.31 -9.04
CA PRO A 217 -12.94 -3.35 -9.77
C PRO A 217 -12.86 -2.45 -11.02
N GLY A 218 -11.95 -2.77 -11.93
CA GLY A 218 -11.70 -1.99 -13.16
C GLY A 218 -11.41 -2.82 -14.39
N LYS A 219 -11.69 -4.13 -14.37
CA LYS A 219 -11.81 -4.94 -15.59
C LYS A 219 -13.07 -5.79 -15.54
N GLU A 220 -14.21 -5.13 -15.39
CA GLU A 220 -15.42 -5.65 -16.04
C GLU A 220 -15.15 -5.60 -17.54
N LYS A 221 -14.80 -6.77 -18.11
CA LYS A 221 -14.86 -6.94 -19.55
C LYS A 221 -16.33 -6.82 -19.93
N LYS A 222 -16.60 -5.95 -20.90
CA LYS A 222 -17.87 -5.87 -21.65
C LYS A 222 -18.40 -7.26 -22.00
#